data_AF-A0A9D8KUE9-F1
#
_entry.id   AF-A0A9D8KUE9-F1
#
_cell.length_a   1.000
_cell.length_b   1.000
_cell.length_c   1.000
_cell.angle_alpha   90.00
_cell.angle_beta   90.00
_cell.angle_gamma   90.00
#
_symmetry.space_group_name_H-M   'P 1'
#
loop_
_entity.id
_entity.type
_entity.pdbx_description
1 polymer ?
#
loop_
_entity_poly.entity_id
_entity_poly.type
_entity_poly.pdbx_seq_one_letter_code
_entity_poly.pdbx_strand_id
1 'polypeptide(L)'
;MLDESELLHRRLIDEEYTRHPFYGSRRMVVFLEKAGHTVNRKRVQRLMRLVGLAGMAPGPDTSRRHPAHKVYPYHTSPTSVFKSCRSR
;
A
#
# COMPACT_ATOMS: atom_id res chain seq x y z
N MET A 1 -22.08 4.76 -13.81
CA MET A 1 -23.02 4.53 -12.69
C MET A 1 -22.19 4.10 -11.50
N LEU A 2 -22.15 4.91 -10.45
CA LEU A 2 -21.50 4.56 -9.20
C LEU A 2 -22.43 3.57 -8.50
N ASP A 3 -21.88 2.41 -8.16
CA ASP A 3 -22.61 1.33 -7.50
C ASP A 3 -22.93 1.76 -6.06
N GLU A 4 -24.19 1.64 -5.62
CA GLU A 4 -24.62 2.05 -4.26
C GLU A 4 -23.74 1.41 -3.16
N SER A 5 -23.31 0.18 -3.40
CA SER A 5 -22.37 -0.50 -2.50
C SER A 5 -21.05 0.28 -2.38
N GLU A 6 -20.54 0.85 -3.46
CA GLU A 6 -19.27 1.58 -3.48
C GLU A 6 -19.32 2.84 -2.60
N LEU A 7 -20.45 3.54 -2.61
CA LEU A 7 -20.66 4.73 -1.78
C LEU A 7 -20.69 4.37 -0.29
N LEU A 8 -21.35 3.26 0.06
CA LEU A 8 -21.42 2.72 1.42
C LEU A 8 -20.03 2.35 1.96
N HIS A 9 -19.26 1.58 1.18
CA HIS A 9 -17.89 1.22 1.56
C HIS A 9 -16.99 2.46 1.72
N ARG A 10 -17.19 3.48 0.89
CA ARG A 10 -16.41 4.72 0.95
C ARG A 10 -16.65 5.47 2.27
N ARG A 11 -17.91 5.55 2.73
CA ARG A 11 -18.27 6.15 4.03
C ARG A 11 -17.71 5.36 5.21
N LEU A 12 -17.88 4.04 5.20
CA LEU A 12 -17.35 3.17 6.27
C LEU A 12 -15.83 3.25 6.39
N ILE A 13 -15.12 3.30 5.26
CA ILE A 13 -13.66 3.45 5.26
C ILE A 13 -13.26 4.82 5.81
N ASP A 14 -13.97 5.89 5.47
CA ASP A 14 -13.66 7.25 5.91
C ASP A 14 -13.87 7.42 7.43
N GLU A 15 -14.98 6.88 7.95
CA GLU A 15 -15.27 6.86 9.39
C GLU A 15 -14.21 6.08 10.18
N GLU A 16 -13.85 4.88 9.71
CA GLU A 16 -12.87 4.03 10.38
C GLU A 16 -11.45 4.61 10.26
N TYR A 17 -11.12 5.25 9.14
CA TYR A 17 -9.82 5.90 8.96
C TYR A 17 -9.69 7.15 9.84
N THR A 18 -10.79 7.88 10.07
CA THR A 18 -10.83 9.00 11.02
C THR A 18 -10.57 8.52 12.45
N ARG A 19 -11.11 7.35 12.83
CA ARG A 19 -10.84 6.72 14.14
C ARG A 19 -9.43 6.15 14.24
N HIS A 20 -8.94 5.54 13.18
CA HIS A 20 -7.68 4.80 13.15
C HIS A 20 -6.85 5.16 11.90
N PRO A 21 -6.16 6.32 11.89
CA PRO A 21 -5.44 6.83 10.70
C PRO A 21 -4.23 5.96 10.28
N PHE A 22 -3.82 5.01 11.11
CA PHE A 22 -2.73 4.06 10.85
C PHE A 22 -3.19 2.77 10.17
N TYR A 23 -4.49 2.59 9.92
CA TYR A 23 -5.02 1.39 9.27
C TYR A 23 -4.75 1.43 7.77
N GLY A 24 -3.83 0.56 7.32
CA GLY A 24 -3.64 0.27 5.91
C GLY A 24 -4.72 -0.65 5.33
N SER A 25 -4.63 -0.90 4.02
CA SER A 25 -5.62 -1.69 3.27
C SER A 25 -5.88 -3.09 3.84
N ARG A 26 -4.90 -3.70 4.52
CA ARG A 26 -5.05 -5.04 5.13
C ARG A 26 -6.01 -5.01 6.33
N ARG A 27 -5.85 -4.04 7.24
CA ARG A 27 -6.72 -3.92 8.43
C ARG A 27 -8.12 -3.46 8.03
N MET A 28 -8.20 -2.62 7.00
CA MET A 28 -9.46 -2.11 6.47
C MET A 28 -10.35 -3.22 5.87
N VAL A 29 -9.75 -4.24 5.23
CA VAL A 29 -10.49 -5.43 4.77
C VAL A 29 -11.09 -6.19 5.94
N VAL A 30 -10.32 -6.44 7.00
CA VAL A 30 -10.82 -7.15 8.20
C VAL A 30 -11.93 -6.37 8.89
N PHE A 31 -11.82 -5.03 8.92
CA PHE A 31 -12.89 -4.18 9.46
C PHE A 31 -14.19 -4.34 8.66
N LEU A 32 -14.10 -4.29 7.33
CA LEU A 32 -15.25 -4.46 6.45
C LEU A 32 -15.85 -5.88 6.55
N GLU A 33 -15.01 -6.90 6.67
CA GLU A 33 -15.45 -8.29 6.91
C GLU A 33 -16.22 -8.42 8.23
N LYS A 34 -15.73 -7.77 9.30
CA LYS A 34 -16.44 -7.72 10.60
C LYS A 34 -17.77 -6.96 10.52
N ALA A 35 -17.86 -5.96 9.65
CA ALA A 35 -19.10 -5.24 9.36
C ALA A 35 -20.07 -6.02 8.45
N GLY A 36 -19.71 -7.25 8.02
CA GLY A 36 -20.54 -8.10 7.16
C GLY A 36 -20.38 -7.83 5.66
N HIS A 37 -19.39 -7.02 5.27
CA HIS A 37 -19.10 -6.72 3.88
C HIS A 37 -17.87 -7.51 3.39
N THR A 38 -18.08 -8.52 2.55
CA THR A 38 -16.97 -9.25 1.91
C THR A 38 -16.41 -8.44 0.75
N VAL A 39 -15.34 -7.67 1.00
CA VAL A 39 -14.73 -6.78 0.01
C VAL A 39 -13.32 -7.23 -0.34
N ASN A 40 -13.03 -7.37 -1.64
CA ASN A 40 -11.68 -7.71 -2.08
C ASN A 40 -10.69 -6.58 -1.72
N ARG A 41 -9.51 -6.94 -1.21
CA ARG A 41 -8.40 -6.01 -0.92
C ARG A 41 -8.11 -5.03 -2.06
N LYS A 42 -8.18 -5.48 -3.33
CA LYS A 42 -7.96 -4.59 -4.49
C LYS A 42 -8.98 -3.45 -4.54
N ARG A 43 -10.24 -3.74 -4.21
CA ARG A 43 -11.34 -2.75 -4.18
C ARG A 43 -11.14 -1.77 -3.03
N VAL A 44 -10.80 -2.25 -1.83
CA VAL A 44 -10.47 -1.40 -0.67
C VAL A 44 -9.28 -0.48 -0.98
N GLN A 45 -8.22 -1.01 -1.61
CA GLN A 45 -7.05 -0.22 -2.01
C GLN A 45 -7.41 0.86 -3.05
N ARG A 46 -8.31 0.57 -3.99
CA ARG A 46 -8.83 1.56 -4.93
C ARG A 46 -9.63 2.65 -4.20
N LEU A 47 -10.52 2.26 -3.29
CA LEU A 47 -11.36 3.18 -2.53
C LEU A 47 -10.51 4.12 -1.66
N MET A 48 -9.54 3.59 -0.92
CA MET A 48 -8.61 4.43 -0.14
C MET A 48 -7.86 5.45 -1.01
N ARG A 49 -7.46 5.07 -2.23
CA ARG A 49 -6.83 6.01 -3.19
C ARG A 49 -7.80 7.07 -3.69
N LEU A 50 -9.06 6.70 -3.99
CA LEU A 50 -10.09 7.62 -4.46
C LEU A 50 -10.53 8.63 -3.41
N VAL A 51 -10.50 8.27 -2.13
CA VAL A 51 -10.78 9.17 -1.00
C VAL A 51 -9.58 10.07 -0.71
N GLY A 52 -8.40 9.79 -1.28
CA GLY A 52 -7.18 10.54 -1.01
C GLY A 52 -6.48 10.14 0.29
N LEU A 53 -6.91 9.04 0.92
CA LEU A 53 -6.28 8.42 2.10
C LEU A 53 -5.05 7.60 1.69
N ALA A 54 -4.28 8.11 0.72
CA ALA A 54 -2.96 7.59 0.39
C ALA A 54 -2.11 7.87 1.62
N GLY A 55 -1.97 6.83 2.46
CA GLY A 55 -1.44 6.96 3.80
C GLY A 55 -0.26 7.93 3.86
N MET A 56 -0.36 8.89 4.77
CA MET A 56 0.75 9.73 5.24
C MET A 56 1.80 8.87 5.98
N ALA A 57 1.96 7.61 5.62
CA ALA A 57 3.02 6.77 6.11
C ALA A 57 4.19 6.98 5.13
N PRO A 58 5.30 7.61 5.56
CA PRO A 58 6.54 7.52 4.79
C PRO A 58 6.79 6.03 4.53
N GLY A 59 7.01 5.67 3.27
CA GLY A 59 7.38 4.31 2.93
C GLY A 59 8.58 3.90 3.80
N PRO A 60 8.67 2.64 4.26
CA PRO A 60 9.82 2.23 5.03
C PRO A 60 11.08 2.53 4.21
N ASP A 61 11.99 3.34 4.76
CA ASP A 61 13.31 3.64 4.19
C ASP A 61 14.22 2.41 4.24
N THR A 62 13.73 1.27 3.73
CA THR A 62 14.41 -0.03 3.78
C THR A 62 15.52 -0.17 2.74
N SER A 63 15.99 0.91 2.10
CA SER A 63 16.99 0.78 1.02
C SER A 63 18.15 1.77 1.04
N ARG A 64 18.41 2.51 2.12
CA ARG A 64 19.73 3.15 2.24
C ARG A 64 20.75 2.07 2.55
N ARG A 65 21.34 1.48 1.51
CA ARG A 65 22.54 0.63 1.63
C ARG A 65 23.56 1.41 2.45
N HIS A 66 23.88 0.92 3.64
CA HIS A 66 25.01 1.46 4.38
C HIS A 66 26.28 1.14 3.58
N PRO A 67 27.10 2.14 3.22
CA PRO A 67 28.24 1.97 2.30
C PRO A 67 29.29 0.96 2.79
N ALA A 68 29.25 0.59 4.07
CA ALA A 68 30.16 -0.40 4.66
C ALA A 68 29.80 -1.87 4.38
N HIS A 69 28.60 -2.18 3.86
CA HIS A 69 28.25 -3.57 3.56
C HIS A 69 28.80 -3.98 2.19
N LYS A 70 29.86 -4.80 2.20
CA LYS A 70 30.42 -5.43 1.00
C LYS A 70 29.38 -6.31 0.31
N VAL A 71 29.12 -6.02 -0.97
CA VAL A 71 28.34 -6.89 -1.86
C VAL A 71 29.23 -8.06 -2.24
N TYR A 72 28.87 -9.28 -1.82
CA TYR A 72 29.59 -10.49 -2.20
C TYR A 72 28.98 -11.07 -3.47
N PRO A 73 29.71 -11.09 -4.60
CA PRO A 73 29.25 -11.71 -5.83
C PRO A 73 29.51 -13.21 -5.73
N TYR A 74 28.51 -14.00 -5.35
CA TYR A 74 28.59 -15.45 -5.53
C TYR A 74 27.69 -15.85 -6.71
N HIS A 75 28.34 -15.98 -7.86
CA HIS A 75 28.06 -16.84 -9.02
C HIS A 75 28.43 -16.15 -10.33
N THR A 76 29.21 -16.89 -11.12
CA THR A 76 29.81 -16.50 -12.39
C THR A 76 28.75 -16.31 -13.48
N SER A 77 28.49 -15.07 -13.86
CA SER A 77 28.07 -14.68 -15.22
C SER A 77 28.21 -13.15 -15.35
N PRO A 78 28.85 -12.64 -16.42
CA PRO A 78 29.03 -11.21 -16.58
C PRO A 78 27.74 -10.64 -17.16
N THR A 79 26.94 -9.98 -16.33
CA THR A 79 25.95 -9.06 -16.87
C THR A 79 25.91 -7.81 -16.00
N SER A 80 26.54 -6.76 -16.52
CA SER A 80 26.48 -5.39 -16.06
C SER A 80 25.04 -4.88 -16.16
N VAL A 81 24.22 -5.16 -15.13
CA VAL A 81 22.94 -4.49 -14.99
C VAL A 81 23.19 -3.12 -14.34
N PHE A 82 23.67 -2.18 -15.15
CA PHE A 82 23.49 -0.75 -14.88
C PHE A 82 21.99 -0.45 -15.02
N LYS A 83 21.22 -0.66 -13.96
CA LYS A 83 19.93 0.03 -13.81
C LYS A 83 20.23 1.39 -13.23
N SER A 84 20.42 2.37 -14.12
CA SER A 84 20.32 3.77 -13.75
C SER A 84 18.98 3.95 -13.05
N CYS A 85 19.04 4.33 -11.78
CA CYS A 85 17.88 4.85 -11.05
C CYS A 85 17.41 6.08 -11.82
N ARG A 86 16.36 5.93 -12.61
CA ARG A 86 15.67 7.06 -13.20
C ARG A 86 14.86 7.72 -12.09
N SER A 87 15.45 8.77 -11.51
CA SER A 87 14.68 9.84 -10.89
C SER A 87 14.21 10.76 -12.02
N ARG A 88 12.88 10.91 -12.14
CA ARG A 88 12.10 11.60 -13.19
C ARG A 88 11.68 10.75 -14.38
#